data_AF-A0A6I3LWE7-F1
#
_entry.id   AF-A0A6I3LWE7-F1
#
_cell.length_a   1.000
_cell.length_b   1.000
_cell.length_c   1.000
_cell.angle_alpha   90.00
_cell.angle_beta   90.00
_cell.angle_gamma   90.00
#
_symmetry.space_group_name_H-M   'P 1'
#
loop_
_entity.id
_entity.type
_entity.pdbx_description
1 polymer ?
#
loop_
_entity_poly.entity_id
_entity_poly.type
_entity_poly.pdbx_seq_one_letter_code
_entity_poly.pdbx_strand_id
1 'polypeptide(L)'
;MTIPDLIKDFIDASKERLKTPISGAFLWSFIIYNWRPIFLLMFSNKSIEDKITVINNEYCNLLAIIVPILMAIFYTKTIPWIMLQIDNDLLETKLKRIDNIYDSRSHTMDRKINIAKLDFKLKNAESGNREIEDYLEQIESLKNSNKGLQDSIKNINEANNNTINELNNQFTMLEAENSKLKHRLKYNSLRVNILSETLHLDQKLVDHTVIVADTLTFTEYMFLWRQKMTENNMVKYTTDKAEMVHELANKGVFIIDPASSSVQFTEIGDLLCKIIQTV
;
A
#
# COMPACT_ATOMS: atom_id res chain seq x y z
N MET A 1 84.92 2.17 -24.91
CA MET A 1 84.81 2.10 -23.45
C MET A 1 85.50 3.34 -22.91
N THR A 2 84.72 4.31 -22.40
CA THR A 2 85.29 5.56 -21.91
C THR A 2 85.79 5.38 -20.47
N ILE A 3 86.79 6.15 -20.04
CA ILE A 3 87.32 6.11 -18.65
C ILE A 3 86.22 6.15 -17.58
N PRO A 4 85.12 6.93 -17.74
CA PRO A 4 83.99 6.91 -16.81
C PRO A 4 83.30 5.54 -16.70
N ASP A 5 83.20 4.79 -17.80
CA ASP A 5 82.59 3.46 -17.81
C ASP A 5 83.46 2.47 -17.01
N LEU A 6 84.79 2.54 -17.15
CA LEU A 6 85.72 1.70 -16.39
C LEU A 6 85.70 2.02 -14.88
N ILE A 7 85.57 3.29 -14.52
CA ILE A 7 85.43 3.72 -13.12
C ILE A 7 84.10 3.23 -12.55
N LYS A 8 83.02 3.34 -13.33
CA LYS A 8 81.69 2.86 -12.92
C LYS A 8 81.66 1.35 -12.73
N ASP A 9 82.21 0.60 -13.68
CA ASP A 9 82.30 -0.87 -13.60
C ASP A 9 83.18 -1.31 -12.42
N PHE A 10 84.28 -0.60 -12.14
CA PHE A 10 85.12 -0.84 -10.96
C PHE A 10 84.38 -0.54 -9.65
N ILE A 11 83.63 0.57 -9.59
CA ILE A 11 82.84 0.95 -8.41
C ILE A 11 81.71 -0.04 -8.19
N ASP A 12 81.00 -0.48 -9.23
CA ASP A 12 79.87 -1.39 -9.11
C ASP A 12 80.33 -2.81 -8.77
N ALA A 13 81.44 -3.29 -9.35
CA ALA A 13 82.09 -4.54 -8.94
C ALA A 13 82.64 -4.47 -7.49
N SER A 14 83.18 -3.32 -7.09
CA SER A 14 83.63 -3.09 -5.71
C SER A 14 82.46 -3.03 -4.74
N LYS A 15 81.33 -2.39 -5.08
CA LYS A 15 80.10 -2.39 -4.27
C LYS A 15 79.58 -3.79 -4.04
N GLU A 16 79.60 -4.65 -5.07
CA GLU A 16 79.13 -6.02 -4.95
C GLU A 16 80.02 -6.87 -4.01
N ARG A 17 81.34 -6.65 -4.05
CA ARG A 17 82.31 -7.34 -3.17
C ARG A 17 82.39 -6.74 -1.76
N LEU A 18 82.06 -5.46 -1.60
CA LEU A 18 81.95 -4.75 -0.33
C LEU A 18 80.63 -5.06 0.42
N LYS A 19 79.67 -5.78 -0.21
CA LYS A 19 78.47 -6.29 0.47
C LYS A 19 78.82 -7.32 1.54
N THR A 20 79.97 -7.98 1.45
CA THR A 20 80.42 -8.85 2.54
C THR A 20 81.10 -8.00 3.62
N PRO A 21 80.63 -8.04 4.88
CA PRO A 21 81.12 -7.17 5.95
C PRO A 21 82.62 -7.36 6.25
N ILE A 22 83.18 -8.50 5.84
CA ILE A 22 84.60 -8.82 5.97
C ILE A 22 85.45 -8.09 4.90
N SER A 23 84.99 -7.99 3.66
CA SER A 23 85.77 -7.34 2.58
C SER A 23 85.95 -5.85 2.83
N GLY A 24 84.90 -5.17 3.29
CA GLY A 24 84.97 -3.76 3.66
C GLY A 24 85.87 -3.54 4.87
N ALA A 25 85.73 -4.36 5.92
CA ALA A 25 86.57 -4.28 7.11
C ALA A 25 88.05 -4.57 6.79
N PHE A 26 88.32 -5.50 5.87
CA PHE A 26 89.66 -5.81 5.40
C PHE A 26 90.27 -4.66 4.61
N LEU A 27 89.54 -4.06 3.67
CA LEU A 27 90.02 -2.91 2.91
C LEU A 27 90.41 -1.75 3.84
N TRP A 28 89.55 -1.41 4.80
CA TRP A 28 89.84 -0.36 5.78
C TRP A 28 91.00 -0.73 6.70
N SER A 29 91.04 -1.96 7.20
CA SER A 29 92.15 -2.44 8.04
C SER A 29 93.48 -2.45 7.29
N PHE A 30 93.46 -2.77 6.00
CA PHE A 30 94.63 -2.78 5.13
C PHE A 30 95.14 -1.36 4.90
N ILE A 31 94.27 -0.39 4.62
CA ILE A 31 94.64 1.02 4.47
C ILE A 31 95.17 1.59 5.79
N ILE A 32 94.51 1.29 6.93
CA ILE A 32 94.91 1.77 8.25
C ILE A 32 96.27 1.19 8.66
N TYR A 33 96.55 -0.09 8.39
CA TYR A 33 97.82 -0.70 8.74
C TYR A 33 98.95 -0.28 7.78
N ASN A 34 98.67 -0.26 6.48
CA ASN A 34 99.62 0.09 5.42
C ASN A 34 99.58 1.57 5.04
N TRP A 35 99.19 2.45 5.97
CA TRP A 35 99.12 3.89 5.70
C TRP A 35 100.48 4.46 5.28
N ARG A 36 101.58 4.05 5.94
CA ARG A 36 102.94 4.56 5.65
C ARG A 36 103.36 4.38 4.18
N PRO A 37 103.31 3.18 3.57
CA PRO A 37 103.66 3.02 2.16
C PRO A 37 102.65 3.73 1.23
N ILE A 38 101.36 3.79 1.58
CA ILE A 38 100.35 4.53 0.80
C ILE A 38 100.67 6.03 0.75
N PHE A 39 100.95 6.64 1.91
CA PHE A 39 101.33 8.05 2.00
C PHE A 39 102.69 8.32 1.34
N LEU A 40 103.66 7.40 1.45
CA LEU A 40 104.94 7.50 0.77
C LEU A 40 104.75 7.51 -0.76
N LEU A 41 103.87 6.65 -1.30
CA LEU A 41 103.57 6.64 -2.74
C LEU A 41 102.92 7.95 -3.19
N MET A 42 101.91 8.42 -2.45
CA MET A 42 101.09 9.56 -2.84
C MET A 42 101.77 10.92 -2.65
N PHE A 43 102.56 11.11 -1.60
CA PHE A 43 103.03 12.43 -1.18
C PHE A 43 104.55 12.63 -1.22
N SER A 44 105.34 11.57 -1.44
CA SER A 44 106.80 11.73 -1.52
C SER A 44 107.24 12.29 -2.88
N ASN A 45 108.18 13.22 -2.88
CA ASN A 45 108.80 13.79 -4.10
C ASN A 45 109.98 12.95 -4.64
N LYS A 46 110.26 11.78 -4.04
CA LYS A 46 111.34 10.88 -4.51
C LYS A 46 111.00 10.24 -5.86
N SER A 47 112.02 9.76 -6.57
CA SER A 47 111.84 8.98 -7.79
C SER A 47 110.98 7.74 -7.53
N ILE A 48 110.25 7.26 -8.54
CA ILE A 48 109.39 6.07 -8.40
C ILE A 48 110.21 4.83 -8.01
N GLU A 49 111.44 4.72 -8.54
CA GLU A 49 112.39 3.63 -8.26
C GLU A 49 112.81 3.60 -6.78
N ASP A 50 113.09 4.77 -6.19
CA ASP A 50 113.43 4.88 -4.78
C ASP A 50 112.24 4.52 -3.89
N LYS A 51 111.02 4.94 -4.27
CA LYS A 51 109.79 4.60 -3.53
C LYS A 51 109.56 3.09 -3.52
N ILE A 52 109.69 2.42 -4.67
CA ILE A 52 109.50 0.96 -4.78
C ILE A 52 110.54 0.22 -3.95
N THR A 53 111.80 0.65 -3.97
CA THR A 53 112.88 0.02 -3.20
C THR A 53 112.62 0.08 -1.70
N VAL A 54 112.20 1.24 -1.19
CA VAL A 54 111.84 1.42 0.23
C VAL A 54 110.63 0.57 0.60
N ILE A 55 109.60 0.52 -0.25
CA ILE A 55 108.39 -0.28 0.00
C ILE A 55 108.71 -1.76 0.03
N ASN A 56 109.52 -2.25 -0.90
CA ASN A 56 109.84 -3.67 -1.00
C ASN A 56 110.68 -4.16 0.18
N ASN A 57 111.59 -3.32 0.69
CA ASN A 57 112.47 -3.70 1.78
C ASN A 57 111.81 -3.57 3.17
N GLU A 58 110.98 -2.55 3.39
CA GLU A 58 110.41 -2.26 4.71
C GLU A 58 108.96 -2.74 4.89
N TYR A 59 108.17 -2.78 3.82
CA TYR A 59 106.71 -2.93 3.91
C TYR A 59 106.15 -4.18 3.22
N CYS A 60 106.91 -4.87 2.35
CA CYS A 60 106.51 -6.13 1.70
C CYS A 60 106.74 -7.38 2.59
N ASN A 61 106.35 -7.32 3.86
CA ASN A 61 106.41 -8.45 4.78
C ASN A 61 105.07 -9.20 4.82
N LEU A 62 105.08 -10.51 5.10
CA LEU A 62 103.84 -11.30 5.26
C LEU A 62 102.88 -10.72 6.31
N LEU A 63 103.41 -10.04 7.33
CA LEU A 63 102.64 -9.35 8.35
C LEU A 63 101.80 -8.19 7.79
N ALA A 64 102.20 -7.58 6.67
CA ALA A 64 101.47 -6.50 6.01
C ALA A 64 100.10 -6.93 5.47
N ILE A 65 99.89 -8.23 5.29
CA ILE A 65 98.62 -8.83 4.85
C ILE A 65 97.91 -9.52 6.03
N ILE A 66 98.64 -10.26 6.85
CA ILE A 66 98.04 -11.06 7.95
C ILE A 66 97.40 -10.15 9.02
N VAL A 67 98.06 -9.05 9.41
CA VAL A 67 97.54 -8.16 10.46
C VAL A 67 96.23 -7.49 10.05
N PRO A 68 96.09 -6.93 8.82
CA PRO A 68 94.80 -6.45 8.32
C PRO A 68 93.68 -7.51 8.28
N ILE A 69 93.99 -8.77 7.96
CA ILE A 69 92.99 -9.86 7.96
C ILE A 69 92.48 -10.11 9.38
N LEU A 70 93.39 -10.19 10.36
CA LEU A 70 93.00 -10.40 11.77
C LEU A 70 92.21 -9.22 12.33
N MET A 71 92.61 -7.99 12.00
CA MET A 71 91.87 -6.78 12.38
C MET A 71 90.48 -6.74 11.75
N ALA A 72 90.34 -7.16 10.48
CA ALA A 72 89.05 -7.25 9.82
C ALA A 72 88.12 -8.25 10.51
N ILE A 73 88.61 -9.46 10.81
CA ILE A 73 87.84 -10.48 11.52
C ILE A 73 87.41 -9.98 12.91
N PHE A 74 88.34 -9.34 13.63
CA PHE A 74 88.05 -8.75 14.93
C PHE A 74 86.97 -7.66 14.81
N TYR A 75 87.12 -6.72 13.89
CA TYR A 75 86.19 -5.63 13.69
C TYR A 75 84.79 -6.12 13.28
N THR A 76 84.71 -7.07 12.34
CA THR A 76 83.44 -7.66 11.88
C THR A 76 82.71 -8.38 13.01
N LYS A 77 83.40 -8.91 14.03
CA LYS A 77 82.77 -9.57 15.18
C LYS A 77 82.45 -8.60 16.33
N THR A 78 83.33 -7.64 16.60
CA THR A 78 83.19 -6.70 17.71
C THR A 78 82.07 -5.69 17.47
N ILE A 79 81.89 -5.22 16.24
CA ILE A 79 80.84 -4.24 15.91
C ILE A 79 79.42 -4.77 16.16
N PRO A 80 79.01 -5.96 15.66
CA PRO A 80 77.70 -6.52 15.99
C PRO A 80 77.49 -6.74 17.49
N TRP A 81 78.54 -7.11 18.22
CA TRP A 81 78.46 -7.30 19.67
C TRP A 81 78.19 -5.99 20.41
N ILE A 82 78.90 -4.91 20.06
CA ILE A 82 78.63 -3.58 20.62
C ILE A 82 77.22 -3.09 20.24
N MET A 83 76.79 -3.33 18.99
CA MET A 83 75.46 -2.95 18.54
C MET A 83 74.35 -3.66 19.32
N LEU A 84 74.50 -4.95 19.60
CA LEU A 84 73.58 -5.71 20.45
C LEU A 84 73.51 -5.16 21.88
N GLN A 85 74.64 -4.75 22.45
CA GLN A 85 74.67 -4.16 23.79
C GLN A 85 73.92 -2.82 23.82
N ILE A 86 74.18 -1.95 22.84
CA ILE A 86 73.48 -0.67 22.70
C ILE A 86 71.97 -0.89 22.48
N ASP A 87 71.59 -1.86 21.67
CA ASP A 87 70.18 -2.17 21.43
C ASP A 87 69.49 -2.68 22.69
N ASN A 88 70.16 -3.52 23.48
CA ASN A 88 69.65 -4.00 24.77
C ASN A 88 69.42 -2.87 25.76
N ASP A 89 70.38 -1.94 25.89
CA ASP A 89 70.24 -0.77 26.77
C ASP A 89 69.11 0.16 26.30
N LEU A 90 68.86 0.22 24.99
CA LEU A 90 67.78 1.00 24.40
C LEU A 90 66.40 0.31 24.42
N LEU A 91 66.31 -0.99 24.74
CA LEU A 91 65.04 -1.73 24.73
C LEU A 91 64.02 -1.09 25.68
N GLU A 92 64.41 -0.71 26.88
CA GLU A 92 63.49 -0.12 27.86
C GLU A 92 62.92 1.22 27.37
N THR A 93 63.75 2.02 26.70
CA THR A 93 63.31 3.29 26.10
C THR A 93 62.39 3.08 24.92
N LYS A 94 62.69 2.06 24.07
CA LYS A 94 61.82 1.68 22.95
C LYS A 94 60.45 1.21 23.43
N LEU A 95 60.39 0.38 24.48
CA LEU A 95 59.14 -0.11 25.07
C LEU A 95 58.30 1.03 25.65
N LYS A 96 58.89 1.89 26.49
CA LYS A 96 58.18 3.06 27.04
C LYS A 96 57.64 3.99 25.96
N ARG A 97 58.39 4.19 24.87
CA ARG A 97 57.92 4.99 23.73
C ARG A 97 56.73 4.35 23.02
N ILE A 98 56.74 3.02 22.87
CA ILE A 98 55.64 2.27 22.27
C ILE A 98 54.39 2.40 23.13
N ASP A 99 54.50 2.17 24.45
CA ASP A 99 53.37 2.28 25.39
C ASP A 99 52.76 3.70 25.36
N ASN A 100 53.60 4.74 25.45
CA ASN A 100 53.15 6.14 25.35
C ASN A 100 52.38 6.44 24.04
N ILE A 101 52.79 5.82 22.92
CA ILE A 101 52.08 5.98 21.64
C ILE A 101 50.70 5.30 21.70
N TYR A 102 50.61 4.11 22.28
CA TYR A 102 49.34 3.40 22.43
C TYR A 102 48.40 4.11 23.40
N ASP A 103 48.90 4.60 24.53
CA ASP A 103 48.12 5.38 25.50
C ASP A 103 47.59 6.67 24.87
N SER A 104 48.44 7.40 24.15
CA SER A 104 48.04 8.62 23.43
C SER A 104 46.95 8.34 22.38
N ARG A 105 47.07 7.22 21.65
CA ARG A 105 46.07 6.78 20.68
C ARG A 105 44.77 6.37 21.36
N SER A 106 44.84 5.68 22.49
CA SER A 106 43.67 5.27 23.26
C SER A 106 42.89 6.49 23.77
N HIS A 107 43.57 7.45 24.38
CA HIS A 107 42.95 8.72 24.81
C HIS A 107 42.29 9.47 23.65
N THR A 108 42.92 9.46 22.48
CA THR A 108 42.35 10.09 21.28
C THR A 108 41.10 9.34 20.81
N MET A 109 41.10 8.01 20.86
CA MET A 109 39.95 7.18 20.52
C MET A 109 38.78 7.40 21.48
N ASP A 110 39.05 7.44 22.78
CA ASP A 110 38.03 7.69 23.81
C ASP A 110 37.35 9.06 23.60
N ARG A 111 38.14 10.09 23.26
CA ARG A 111 37.59 11.40 22.88
C ARG A 111 36.68 11.31 21.65
N LYS A 112 37.09 10.58 20.61
CA LYS A 112 36.25 10.38 19.41
C LYS A 112 34.96 9.65 19.73
N ILE A 113 35.01 8.61 20.57
CA ILE A 113 33.82 7.88 21.02
C ILE A 113 32.88 8.81 21.78
N ASN A 114 33.41 9.64 22.68
CA ASN A 114 32.61 10.61 23.42
C ASN A 114 31.99 11.68 22.51
N ILE A 115 32.74 12.19 21.52
CA ILE A 115 32.21 13.11 20.51
C ILE A 115 31.09 12.44 19.72
N ALA A 116 31.29 11.22 19.22
CA ALA A 116 30.26 10.49 18.47
C ALA A 116 29.00 10.22 19.32
N LYS A 117 29.14 9.92 20.61
CA LYS A 117 28.01 9.79 21.54
C LYS A 117 27.27 11.12 21.72
N LEU A 118 27.98 12.23 21.82
CA LEU A 118 27.39 13.56 21.92
C LEU A 118 26.67 13.93 20.62
N ASP A 119 27.28 13.70 19.47
CA ASP A 119 26.67 13.92 18.14
C ASP A 119 25.42 13.06 17.95
N PHE A 120 25.45 11.79 18.39
CA PHE A 120 24.27 10.93 18.36
C PHE A 120 23.15 11.50 19.24
N LYS A 121 23.47 11.92 20.48
CA LYS A 121 22.47 12.54 21.37
C LYS A 121 21.92 13.84 20.79
N LEU A 122 22.77 14.67 20.19
CA LEU A 122 22.39 15.92 19.55
C LEU A 122 21.48 15.66 18.35
N LYS A 123 21.88 14.75 17.45
CA LYS A 123 21.02 14.32 16.33
C LYS A 123 19.71 13.72 16.80
N ASN A 124 19.70 12.95 17.88
CA ASN A 124 18.46 12.39 18.41
C ASN A 124 17.56 13.47 19.03
N ALA A 125 18.14 14.50 19.64
CA ALA A 125 17.40 15.67 20.10
C ALA A 125 16.87 16.53 18.93
N GLU A 126 17.64 16.70 17.86
CA GLU A 126 17.21 17.38 16.63
C GLU A 126 16.13 16.58 15.87
N SER A 127 16.33 15.27 15.71
CA SER A 127 15.39 14.35 15.06
C SER A 127 14.15 14.12 15.89
N GLY A 128 14.20 14.23 17.22
CA GLY A 128 13.00 14.17 18.06
C GLY A 128 11.95 15.19 17.63
N ASN A 129 12.36 16.38 17.16
CA ASN A 129 11.43 17.34 16.55
C ASN A 129 10.94 16.90 15.17
N ARG A 130 11.79 16.30 14.32
CA ARG A 130 11.38 15.80 13.00
C ARG A 130 10.42 14.62 13.07
N GLU A 131 10.65 13.67 13.96
CA GLU A 131 9.73 12.53 14.16
C GLU A 131 8.38 13.02 14.68
N ILE A 132 8.37 13.99 15.58
CA ILE A 132 7.13 14.64 16.04
C ILE A 132 6.44 15.37 14.88
N GLU A 133 7.18 16.08 14.03
CA GLU A 133 6.65 16.78 12.86
C GLU A 133 6.05 15.80 11.83
N ASP A 134 6.74 14.70 11.52
CA ASP A 134 6.24 13.61 10.67
C ASP A 134 4.99 12.95 11.25
N TYR A 135 4.93 12.75 12.57
CA TYR A 135 3.75 12.20 13.23
C TYR A 135 2.57 13.19 13.18
N LEU A 136 2.83 14.50 13.33
CA LEU A 136 1.80 15.52 13.20
C LEU A 136 1.24 15.58 11.77
N GLU A 137 2.10 15.48 10.75
CA GLU A 137 1.69 15.43 9.35
C GLU A 137 0.84 14.19 9.05
N GLN A 138 1.22 13.02 9.58
CA GLN A 138 0.42 11.80 9.47
C GLN A 138 -0.94 11.93 10.16
N ILE A 139 -1.00 12.52 11.35
CA ILE A 139 -2.24 12.76 12.08
C ILE A 139 -3.15 13.71 11.28
N GLU A 140 -2.60 14.77 10.69
CA GLU A 140 -3.36 15.70 9.86
C GLU A 140 -3.90 15.03 8.59
N SER A 141 -3.07 14.25 7.90
CA SER A 141 -3.48 13.45 6.74
C SER A 141 -4.61 12.48 7.07
N LEU A 142 -4.48 11.72 8.17
CA LEU A 142 -5.52 10.80 8.63
C LEU A 142 -6.82 11.53 9.00
N LYS A 143 -6.73 12.70 9.64
CA LYS A 143 -7.89 13.52 9.97
C LYS A 143 -8.61 14.02 8.71
N ASN A 144 -7.86 14.45 7.70
CA ASN A 144 -8.41 14.89 6.42
C ASN A 144 -9.06 13.72 5.67
N SER A 145 -8.43 12.55 5.67
CA SER A 145 -9.00 11.32 5.09
C SER A 145 -10.30 10.91 5.79
N ASN A 146 -10.32 10.91 7.13
CA ASN A 146 -11.53 10.62 7.91
C ASN A 146 -12.65 11.63 7.62
N LYS A 147 -12.33 12.92 7.49
CA LYS A 147 -13.30 13.94 7.11
C LYS A 147 -13.87 13.68 5.71
N GLY A 148 -13.01 13.37 4.74
CA GLY A 148 -13.45 13.00 3.38
C GLY A 148 -14.32 11.75 3.34
N LEU A 149 -14.00 10.73 4.15
CA LEU A 149 -14.82 9.54 4.30
C LEU A 149 -16.18 9.86 4.95
N GLN A 150 -16.19 10.72 5.96
CA GLN A 150 -17.42 11.16 6.62
C GLN A 150 -18.32 11.94 5.66
N ASP A 151 -17.76 12.83 4.85
CA ASP A 151 -18.48 13.56 3.80
C ASP A 151 -19.01 12.60 2.72
N SER A 152 -18.22 11.58 2.35
CA SER A 152 -18.65 10.55 1.41
C SER A 152 -19.81 9.71 1.95
N ILE A 153 -19.74 9.29 3.22
CA ILE A 153 -20.83 8.58 3.91
C ILE A 153 -22.10 9.44 3.94
N LYS A 154 -21.95 10.74 4.25
CA LYS A 154 -23.07 11.68 4.27
C LYS A 154 -23.73 11.77 2.89
N ASN A 155 -22.95 11.96 1.84
CA ASN A 155 -23.45 12.05 0.46
C ASN A 155 -24.14 10.75 0.03
N ILE A 156 -23.57 9.59 0.36
CA ILE A 156 -24.18 8.29 0.06
C ILE A 156 -25.51 8.12 0.82
N ASN A 157 -25.57 8.51 2.09
CA ASN A 157 -26.80 8.44 2.88
C ASN A 157 -27.88 9.36 2.31
N GLU A 158 -27.53 10.58 1.91
CA GLU A 158 -28.45 11.51 1.25
C GLU A 158 -28.97 10.93 -0.08
N ALA A 159 -28.07 10.37 -0.91
CA ALA A 159 -28.45 9.70 -2.15
C ALA A 159 -29.38 8.50 -1.91
N ASN A 160 -29.05 7.64 -0.94
CA ASN A 160 -29.87 6.49 -0.58
C ASN A 160 -31.25 6.90 -0.08
N ASN A 161 -31.34 7.94 0.77
CA ASN A 161 -32.62 8.45 1.24
C ASN A 161 -33.48 8.97 0.07
N ASN A 162 -32.88 9.65 -0.89
CA ASN A 162 -33.59 10.08 -2.10
C ASN A 162 -34.09 8.88 -2.92
N THR A 163 -33.27 7.84 -3.10
CA THR A 163 -33.68 6.61 -3.79
C THR A 163 -34.79 5.86 -3.04
N ILE A 164 -34.72 5.80 -1.71
CA ILE A 164 -35.76 5.19 -0.87
C ILE A 164 -37.08 5.97 -1.00
N ASN A 165 -37.02 7.29 -0.99
CA ASN A 165 -38.22 8.13 -1.18
C ASN A 165 -38.83 7.91 -2.57
N GLU A 166 -38.00 7.83 -3.61
CA GLU A 166 -38.45 7.55 -4.97
C GLU A 166 -39.10 6.16 -5.10
N LEU A 167 -38.46 5.13 -4.52
CA LEU A 167 -38.99 3.77 -4.47
C LEU A 167 -40.33 3.72 -3.72
N ASN A 168 -40.45 4.41 -2.59
CA ASN A 168 -41.70 4.48 -1.83
C ASN A 168 -42.80 5.16 -2.64
N ASN A 169 -42.51 6.25 -3.35
CA ASN A 169 -43.46 6.90 -4.24
C ASN A 169 -43.94 5.94 -5.33
N GLN A 170 -43.03 5.23 -6.00
CA GLN A 170 -43.40 4.22 -7.00
C GLN A 170 -44.25 3.09 -6.40
N PHE A 171 -43.92 2.63 -5.20
CA PHE A 171 -44.68 1.61 -4.49
C PHE A 171 -46.12 2.07 -4.21
N THR A 172 -46.30 3.30 -3.72
CA THR A 172 -47.64 3.86 -3.49
C THR A 172 -48.45 4.00 -4.78
N MET A 173 -47.81 4.35 -5.90
CA MET A 173 -48.46 4.39 -7.22
C MET A 173 -48.89 3.00 -7.68
N LEU A 174 -48.04 1.99 -7.51
CA LEU A 174 -48.34 0.59 -7.84
C LEU A 174 -49.46 0.01 -6.96
N GLU A 175 -49.50 0.35 -5.68
CA GLU A 175 -50.60 -0.04 -4.79
C GLU A 175 -51.92 0.59 -5.23
N ALA A 176 -51.91 1.87 -5.60
CA ALA A 176 -53.08 2.56 -6.13
C ALA A 176 -53.55 1.92 -7.45
N GLU A 177 -52.64 1.54 -8.35
CA GLU A 177 -52.98 0.84 -9.59
C GLU A 177 -53.55 -0.57 -9.33
N ASN A 178 -52.92 -1.34 -8.43
CA ASN A 178 -53.40 -2.66 -8.03
C ASN A 178 -54.81 -2.60 -7.42
N SER A 179 -55.10 -1.60 -6.60
CA SER A 179 -56.44 -1.40 -6.04
C SER A 179 -57.48 -1.11 -7.12
N LYS A 180 -57.14 -0.28 -8.11
CA LYS A 180 -57.99 -0.02 -9.29
C LYS A 180 -58.23 -1.28 -10.12
N LEU A 181 -57.20 -2.08 -10.36
CA LEU A 181 -57.30 -3.35 -11.09
C LEU A 181 -58.20 -4.35 -10.36
N LYS A 182 -58.05 -4.49 -9.03
CA LYS A 182 -58.94 -5.34 -8.21
C LYS A 182 -60.40 -4.90 -8.35
N HIS A 183 -60.67 -3.59 -8.31
CA HIS A 183 -62.02 -3.08 -8.51
C HIS A 183 -62.57 -3.39 -9.91
N ARG A 184 -61.75 -3.22 -10.96
CA ARG A 184 -62.13 -3.59 -12.35
C ARG A 184 -62.41 -5.07 -12.50
N LEU A 185 -61.59 -5.94 -11.89
CA LEU A 185 -61.82 -7.39 -11.90
C LEU A 185 -63.13 -7.75 -11.20
N LYS A 186 -63.41 -7.16 -10.03
CA LYS A 186 -64.68 -7.36 -9.32
C LYS A 186 -65.88 -6.93 -10.15
N TYR A 187 -65.80 -5.77 -10.81
CA TYR A 187 -66.84 -5.29 -11.70
C TYR A 187 -67.04 -6.22 -12.90
N ASN A 188 -65.96 -6.66 -13.54
CA ASN A 188 -66.02 -7.58 -14.67
C ASN A 188 -66.57 -8.95 -14.27
N SER A 189 -66.18 -9.49 -13.10
CA SER A 189 -66.75 -10.75 -12.60
C SER A 189 -68.25 -10.62 -12.35
N LEU A 190 -68.70 -9.49 -11.81
CA LEU A 190 -70.13 -9.22 -11.63
C LEU A 190 -70.84 -9.16 -12.99
N ARG A 191 -70.23 -8.48 -13.98
CA ARG A 191 -70.76 -8.38 -15.34
C ARG A 191 -70.88 -9.74 -16.02
N VAL A 192 -69.89 -10.61 -15.85
CA VAL A 192 -69.90 -11.99 -16.39
C VAL A 192 -70.98 -12.84 -15.70
N ASN A 193 -71.10 -12.75 -14.36
CA ASN A 193 -72.14 -13.47 -13.63
C ASN A 193 -73.53 -13.06 -14.10
N ILE A 194 -73.80 -11.75 -14.20
CA ILE A 194 -75.07 -11.21 -14.72
C ILE A 194 -75.31 -11.73 -16.15
N LEU A 195 -74.31 -11.66 -17.03
CA LEU A 195 -74.46 -12.14 -18.40
C LEU A 195 -74.81 -13.64 -18.46
N SER A 196 -74.15 -14.45 -17.62
CA SER A 196 -74.40 -15.89 -17.55
C SER A 196 -75.81 -16.21 -17.00
N GLU A 197 -76.28 -15.46 -16.00
CA GLU A 197 -77.64 -15.59 -15.49
C GLU A 197 -78.67 -15.17 -16.55
N THR A 198 -78.43 -14.07 -17.28
CA THR A 198 -79.31 -13.63 -18.36
C THR A 198 -79.36 -14.60 -19.53
N LEU A 199 -78.23 -15.22 -19.91
CA LEU A 199 -78.19 -16.26 -20.94
C LEU A 199 -78.95 -17.53 -20.52
N HIS A 200 -78.86 -17.92 -19.25
CA HIS A 200 -79.66 -19.03 -18.71
C HIS A 200 -81.16 -18.72 -18.66
N LEU A 201 -81.53 -17.46 -18.40
CA LEU A 201 -82.91 -16.97 -18.52
C LEU A 201 -83.39 -16.99 -19.98
N ASP A 202 -82.57 -16.56 -20.92
CA ASP A 202 -82.89 -16.53 -22.36
C ASP A 202 -83.07 -17.95 -22.90
N GLN A 203 -82.23 -18.91 -22.50
CA GLN A 203 -82.37 -20.31 -22.91
C GLN A 203 -83.64 -20.97 -22.37
N LYS A 204 -84.18 -20.48 -21.25
CA LYS A 204 -85.50 -20.88 -20.71
C LYS A 204 -86.67 -20.18 -21.42
N LEU A 205 -86.43 -18.99 -21.99
CA LEU A 205 -87.40 -18.20 -22.73
C LEU A 205 -87.49 -18.59 -24.21
N VAL A 206 -86.43 -19.16 -24.80
CA VAL A 206 -86.40 -19.65 -26.18
C VAL A 206 -87.35 -20.83 -26.43
N ASP A 207 -87.78 -21.56 -25.40
CA ASP A 207 -88.85 -22.56 -25.53
C ASP A 207 -90.28 -21.96 -25.61
N HIS A 208 -90.44 -20.64 -25.38
CA HIS A 208 -91.74 -19.94 -25.46
C HIS A 208 -91.64 -18.59 -26.21
N THR A 209 -91.47 -18.70 -27.53
CA THR A 209 -92.09 -17.90 -28.61
C THR A 209 -92.17 -16.35 -28.57
N VAL A 210 -91.73 -15.78 -29.71
CA VAL A 210 -92.40 -14.75 -30.57
C VAL A 210 -92.11 -13.25 -30.35
N ILE A 211 -91.44 -12.71 -31.39
CA ILE A 211 -91.52 -11.39 -32.06
C ILE A 211 -92.50 -10.38 -31.44
N VAL A 212 -92.01 -9.19 -31.05
CA VAL A 212 -92.64 -7.89 -31.36
C VAL A 212 -91.56 -6.80 -31.41
N ALA A 213 -91.55 -6.04 -32.50
CA ALA A 213 -90.71 -4.87 -32.75
C ALA A 213 -91.36 -3.56 -32.25
N ASP A 214 -90.49 -2.59 -31.97
CA ASP A 214 -90.69 -1.14 -31.86
C ASP A 214 -91.53 -0.52 -30.72
N THR A 215 -90.79 0.23 -29.88
CA THR A 215 -91.13 1.43 -29.08
C THR A 215 -92.50 1.45 -28.39
N LEU A 216 -92.54 0.97 -27.14
CA LEU A 216 -93.67 1.09 -26.22
C LEU A 216 -93.35 2.08 -25.10
N THR A 217 -94.28 2.98 -24.80
CA THR A 217 -94.13 3.94 -23.70
C THR A 217 -94.37 3.25 -22.34
N PHE A 218 -93.73 3.74 -21.27
CA PHE A 218 -93.67 3.11 -19.93
C PHE A 218 -95.03 2.63 -19.37
N THR A 219 -96.11 3.34 -19.67
CA THR A 219 -97.48 2.98 -19.26
C THR A 219 -98.01 1.75 -19.98
N GLU A 220 -97.71 1.60 -21.26
CA GLU A 220 -98.09 0.43 -22.06
C GLU A 220 -97.19 -0.77 -21.71
N TYR A 221 -95.92 -0.52 -21.35
CA TYR A 221 -95.01 -1.53 -20.79
C TYR A 221 -95.54 -2.13 -19.49
N MET A 222 -96.00 -1.32 -18.55
CA MET A 222 -96.58 -1.81 -17.28
C MET A 222 -97.89 -2.58 -17.49
N PHE A 223 -98.67 -2.22 -18.51
CA PHE A 223 -99.91 -2.92 -18.86
C PHE A 223 -99.61 -4.30 -19.50
N LEU A 224 -98.68 -4.35 -20.46
CA LEU A 224 -98.26 -5.61 -21.09
C LEU A 224 -97.53 -6.52 -20.11
N TRP A 225 -96.70 -5.96 -19.21
CA TRP A 225 -96.05 -6.72 -18.14
C TRP A 225 -97.09 -7.34 -17.21
N ARG A 226 -98.13 -6.59 -16.82
CA ARG A 226 -99.28 -7.13 -16.07
C ARG A 226 -100.00 -8.24 -16.82
N GLN A 227 -100.28 -8.06 -18.11
CA GLN A 227 -101.00 -9.04 -18.91
C GLN A 227 -100.20 -10.34 -19.07
N LYS A 228 -98.91 -10.23 -19.39
CA LYS A 228 -98.01 -11.37 -19.63
C LYS A 228 -97.67 -12.15 -18.34
N MET A 229 -97.64 -11.47 -17.19
CA MET A 229 -97.51 -12.14 -15.88
C MET A 229 -98.77 -12.90 -15.47
N THR A 230 -99.95 -12.45 -15.93
CA THR A 230 -101.25 -13.09 -15.68
C THR A 230 -101.46 -14.31 -16.57
N GLU A 231 -101.08 -14.24 -17.85
CA GLU A 231 -101.19 -15.35 -18.81
C GLU A 231 -100.22 -16.51 -18.50
N ASN A 232 -99.07 -16.22 -17.85
CA ASN A 232 -98.07 -17.23 -17.49
C ASN A 232 -98.23 -17.80 -16.06
N ASN A 233 -99.32 -17.51 -15.34
CA ASN A 233 -99.61 -18.02 -14.00
C ASN A 233 -98.49 -17.80 -12.94
N MET A 234 -97.56 -16.87 -13.17
CA MET A 234 -96.40 -16.65 -12.29
C MET A 234 -96.70 -15.80 -11.06
N VAL A 235 -97.88 -15.20 -10.98
CA VAL A 235 -98.38 -14.51 -9.78
C VAL A 235 -99.85 -14.89 -9.57
N LYS A 236 -100.16 -15.60 -8.49
CA LYS A 236 -101.52 -15.60 -7.94
C LYS A 236 -101.72 -14.25 -7.26
N TYR A 237 -102.60 -13.42 -7.80
CA TYR A 237 -102.94 -12.16 -7.13
C TYR A 237 -103.55 -12.44 -5.76
N THR A 238 -102.94 -11.87 -4.71
CA THR A 238 -103.69 -11.30 -3.59
C THR A 238 -103.98 -9.85 -3.96
N THR A 239 -105.22 -9.41 -3.78
CA THR A 239 -105.73 -8.10 -4.23
C THR A 239 -105.19 -6.91 -3.44
N ASP A 240 -104.19 -7.12 -2.58
CA ASP A 240 -103.74 -6.12 -1.62
C ASP A 240 -102.36 -5.54 -2.00
N LYS A 241 -102.32 -4.23 -2.28
CA LYS A 241 -101.11 -3.51 -2.71
C LYS A 241 -99.97 -3.58 -1.70
N ALA A 242 -100.28 -3.81 -0.43
CA ALA A 242 -99.29 -3.88 0.65
C ALA A 242 -98.40 -5.14 0.59
N GLU A 243 -98.95 -6.26 0.13
CA GLU A 243 -98.24 -7.55 0.14
C GLU A 243 -97.16 -7.61 -0.96
N MET A 244 -97.46 -7.00 -2.13
CA MET A 244 -96.54 -6.91 -3.26
C MET A 244 -95.32 -6.02 -2.97
N VAL A 245 -95.51 -4.93 -2.20
CA VAL A 245 -94.42 -4.04 -1.77
C VAL A 245 -93.48 -4.77 -0.80
N HIS A 246 -94.03 -5.59 0.09
CA HIS A 246 -93.24 -6.43 0.99
C HIS A 246 -92.46 -7.53 0.27
N GLU A 247 -93.03 -8.15 -0.77
CA GLU A 247 -92.31 -9.17 -1.54
C GLU A 247 -91.13 -8.58 -2.34
N LEU A 248 -91.31 -7.40 -2.93
CA LEU A 248 -90.23 -6.69 -3.65
C LEU A 248 -89.16 -6.14 -2.70
N ALA A 249 -89.54 -5.73 -1.49
CA ALA A 249 -88.59 -5.39 -0.43
C ALA A 249 -87.81 -6.62 0.06
N ASN A 250 -88.45 -7.78 0.22
CA ASN A 250 -87.80 -9.04 0.58
C ASN A 250 -86.82 -9.54 -0.49
N LYS A 251 -87.08 -9.22 -1.77
CA LYS A 251 -86.15 -9.48 -2.88
C LYS A 251 -85.06 -8.41 -3.02
N GLY A 252 -85.00 -7.45 -2.09
CA GLY A 252 -83.94 -6.45 -2.00
C GLY A 252 -83.98 -5.38 -3.06
N VAL A 253 -85.12 -5.18 -3.74
CA VAL A 253 -85.29 -4.16 -4.80
C VAL A 253 -85.48 -2.76 -4.17
N PHE A 254 -86.09 -2.73 -3.00
CA PHE A 254 -86.33 -1.52 -2.23
C PHE A 254 -86.03 -1.75 -0.75
N ILE A 255 -85.60 -0.69 -0.08
CA ILE A 255 -85.60 -0.63 1.38
C ILE A 255 -86.76 0.28 1.78
N ILE A 256 -87.62 -0.24 2.63
CA ILE A 256 -88.71 0.52 3.23
C ILE A 256 -88.17 1.05 4.54
N ASP A 257 -88.04 2.38 4.67
CA ASP A 257 -87.69 3.00 5.94
C ASP A 257 -88.96 3.15 6.78
N PRO A 258 -89.13 2.36 7.86
CA PRO A 258 -90.35 2.37 8.66
C PRO A 258 -90.56 3.69 9.39
N ALA A 259 -89.53 4.53 9.56
CA ALA A 259 -89.64 5.81 10.25
C ALA A 259 -90.17 6.95 9.35
N SER A 260 -89.99 6.85 8.03
CA SER A 260 -90.31 7.94 7.08
C SER A 260 -91.42 7.61 6.08
N SER A 261 -91.93 6.37 6.06
CA SER A 261 -92.88 5.88 5.03
C SER A 261 -92.39 6.09 3.59
N SER A 262 -91.08 6.29 3.41
CA SER A 262 -90.45 6.48 2.12
C SER A 262 -89.82 5.18 1.65
N VAL A 263 -89.93 4.92 0.35
CA VAL A 263 -89.38 3.74 -0.30
C VAL A 263 -88.14 4.19 -1.07
N GLN A 264 -86.97 3.67 -0.69
CA GLN A 264 -85.71 3.97 -1.37
C GLN A 264 -85.29 2.77 -2.22
N PHE A 265 -84.93 3.02 -3.47
CA PHE A 265 -84.35 1.98 -4.32
C PHE A 265 -82.98 1.59 -3.77
N THR A 266 -82.72 0.29 -3.71
CA THR A 266 -81.38 -0.24 -3.46
C THR A 266 -80.54 -0.11 -4.74
N GLU A 267 -79.22 -0.31 -4.66
CA GLU A 267 -78.38 -0.36 -5.88
C GLU A 267 -78.93 -1.33 -6.93
N ILE A 268 -79.55 -2.45 -6.52
CA ILE A 268 -80.17 -3.44 -7.42
C ILE A 268 -81.44 -2.86 -8.07
N GLY A 269 -82.31 -2.22 -7.29
CA GLY A 269 -83.50 -1.57 -7.81
C GLY A 269 -83.18 -0.39 -8.73
N ASP A 270 -82.12 0.35 -8.42
CA ASP A 270 -81.64 1.50 -9.18
C ASP A 270 -80.99 1.06 -10.50
N LEU A 271 -80.29 -0.09 -10.50
CA LEU A 271 -79.75 -0.73 -11.71
C LEU A 271 -80.87 -1.26 -12.62
N LEU A 272 -81.90 -1.89 -12.04
CA LEU A 272 -83.09 -2.34 -12.77
C LEU A 272 -83.81 -1.17 -13.42
N CYS A 273 -83.95 -0.05 -12.71
CA CYS A 273 -84.56 1.16 -13.26
C CYS A 273 -83.74 1.74 -14.42
N LYS A 274 -82.40 1.76 -14.31
CA LYS A 274 -81.49 2.22 -15.37
C LYS A 274 -81.49 1.31 -16.59
N ILE A 275 -81.43 0.00 -16.42
CA ILE A 275 -81.45 -0.97 -17.54
C ILE A 275 -82.74 -0.81 -18.35
N ILE A 276 -83.87 -0.62 -17.68
CA ILE A 276 -85.17 -0.46 -18.34
C ILE A 276 -85.29 0.91 -19.04
N GLN A 277 -84.65 1.97 -18.53
CA GLN A 277 -84.65 3.29 -19.18
C GLN A 277 -83.73 3.38 -20.42
N THR A 278 -82.85 2.41 -20.64
CA THR A 278 -81.89 2.44 -21.76
C THR A 278 -82.33 1.58 -22.97
N VAL A 279 -83.52 0.98 -22.90
CA VAL A 279 -84.14 0.14 -23.94
C VAL A 279 -85.42 0.82 -24.42
#